data_AF-A0A3A0AR63-F1
#
_entry.id   AF-A0A3A0AR63-F1
#
_cell.length_a   1.000
_cell.length_b   1.000
_cell.length_c   1.000
_cell.angle_alpha   90.00
_cell.angle_beta   90.00
_cell.angle_gamma   90.00
#
_symmetry.space_group_name_H-M   'P 1'
#
loop_
_entity.id
_entity.type
_entity.pdbx_description
1 polymer ?
#
loop_
_entity_poly.entity_id
_entity_poly.type
_entity_poly.pdbx_seq_one_letter_code
_entity_poly.pdbx_strand_id
1 'polypeptide(L)'
;MCPWAPAEFDGALTRIFAQDYTLLAPAIDIFTPLIYAQKSGRPAHWGRGFLAAASAFVPSTHPVQLILDAIDFPESLLALVDAQPPSWGLQIFGGAAVFGKPEWAEIFRSTVERIEATHF
;
A
#
# COMPACT_ATOMS: atom_id res chain seq x y z
N MET A 1 -7.33 1.20 4.95
CA MET A 1 -6.95 2.09 6.07
C MET A 1 -6.42 3.41 5.56
N CYS A 2 -6.47 4.46 6.38
CA CYS A 2 -5.93 5.79 6.05
C CYS A 2 -4.39 5.71 6.08
N PRO A 3 -3.68 6.02 4.98
CA PRO A 3 -2.23 5.85 4.86
C PRO A 3 -1.45 7.05 5.43
N TRP A 4 -1.76 7.44 6.67
CA TRP A 4 -1.05 8.50 7.39
C TRP A 4 -0.20 7.91 8.51
N ALA A 5 0.93 8.55 8.82
CA ALA A 5 1.68 8.24 10.02
C ALA A 5 0.92 8.73 11.26
N PRO A 6 1.12 8.11 12.44
CA PRO A 6 0.35 8.44 13.64
C PRO A 6 0.41 9.91 14.06
N ALA A 7 1.49 10.63 13.76
CA ALA A 7 1.65 12.04 14.11
C ALA A 7 1.16 13.03 13.03
N GLU A 8 0.83 12.55 11.82
CA GLU A 8 0.35 13.44 10.75
C GLU A 8 -0.99 14.08 11.11
N PHE A 9 -1.16 15.34 10.69
CA PHE A 9 -2.39 16.12 10.90
C PHE A 9 -2.82 16.14 12.37
N ASP A 10 -1.87 16.43 13.26
CA ASP A 10 -2.10 16.51 14.70
C ASP A 10 -2.60 15.18 15.27
N GLY A 11 -2.31 14.02 14.67
CA GLY A 11 -2.80 12.73 15.16
C GLY A 11 -4.22 12.38 14.70
N ALA A 12 -4.61 12.85 13.52
CA ALA A 12 -5.93 12.60 12.95
C ALA A 12 -6.22 11.10 12.74
N LEU A 13 -5.20 10.25 12.58
CA LEU A 13 -5.38 8.82 12.35
C LEU A 13 -6.20 8.17 13.49
N THR A 14 -5.85 8.44 14.75
CA THR A 14 -6.63 7.94 15.90
C THR A 14 -7.83 8.85 16.19
N ARG A 15 -7.64 10.18 16.23
CA ARG A 15 -8.69 11.13 16.66
C ARG A 15 -9.90 11.20 15.74
N ILE A 16 -9.69 11.05 14.42
CA ILE A 16 -10.73 11.22 13.40
C ILE A 16 -11.05 9.89 12.74
N PHE A 17 -10.04 9.13 12.34
CA PHE A 17 -10.23 7.87 11.61
C PHE A 17 -10.41 6.66 12.52
N ALA A 18 -10.27 6.82 13.84
CA ALA A 18 -10.35 5.73 14.82
C ALA A 18 -9.44 4.53 14.46
N GLN A 19 -8.27 4.82 13.88
CA GLN A 19 -7.28 3.82 13.50
C GLN A 19 -6.12 3.89 14.49
N ASP A 20 -5.99 2.84 15.30
CA ASP A 20 -4.87 2.60 16.20
C ASP A 20 -4.32 1.20 15.92
N TYR A 21 -3.12 1.12 15.36
CA TYR A 21 -2.54 -0.17 14.96
C TYR A 21 -2.34 -1.13 16.14
N THR A 22 -1.99 -0.63 17.33
CA THR A 22 -1.75 -1.48 18.50
C THR A 22 -3.05 -2.05 19.03
N LEU A 23 -4.09 -1.21 19.14
CA LEU A 23 -5.41 -1.65 19.61
C LEU A 23 -6.10 -2.57 18.61
N LEU A 24 -5.88 -2.39 17.31
CA LEU A 24 -6.50 -3.20 16.27
C LEU A 24 -5.78 -4.53 16.00
N ALA A 25 -4.48 -4.64 16.33
CA ALA A 25 -3.66 -5.81 16.02
C ALA A 25 -4.24 -7.17 16.47
N PRO A 26 -4.92 -7.31 17.63
CA PRO A 26 -5.50 -8.59 18.03
C PRO A 26 -6.67 -9.06 17.14
N ALA A 27 -7.24 -8.18 16.32
CA ALA A 27 -8.40 -8.43 15.48
C ALA A 27 -8.13 -8.26 13.97
N ILE A 28 -6.90 -7.93 13.59
CA ILE A 28 -6.50 -7.71 12.19
C ILE A 28 -5.31 -8.61 11.90
N ASP A 29 -5.44 -9.48 10.90
CA ASP A 29 -4.33 -10.32 10.43
C ASP A 29 -3.38 -9.54 9.50
N ILE A 30 -3.93 -8.66 8.66
CA ILE A 30 -3.18 -7.92 7.64
C ILE A 30 -3.69 -6.48 7.59
N PHE A 31 -2.80 -5.51 7.73
CA PHE A 31 -3.16 -4.10 7.58
C PHE A 31 -3.13 -3.69 6.09
N THR A 32 -4.23 -3.09 5.62
CA THR A 32 -4.44 -2.76 4.20
C THR A 32 -4.65 -1.26 3.96
N PRO A 33 -3.59 -0.44 3.99
CA PRO A 33 -3.67 0.99 3.67
C PRO A 33 -4.06 1.26 2.21
N LEU A 34 -4.91 2.28 2.00
CA LEU A 34 -5.43 2.68 0.70
C LEU A 34 -4.50 3.75 0.10
N ILE A 35 -3.60 3.36 -0.79
CA ILE A 35 -2.64 4.25 -1.45
C ILE A 35 -3.25 4.73 -2.77
N TYR A 36 -4.07 5.77 -2.67
CA TYR A 36 -4.70 6.43 -3.82
C TYR A 36 -3.97 7.73 -4.10
N ALA A 37 -2.89 7.66 -4.85
CA ALA A 37 -1.91 8.73 -4.99
C ALA A 37 -2.52 9.96 -5.67
N GLN A 38 -3.11 9.81 -6.86
CA GLN A 38 -3.71 10.92 -7.60
C GLN A 38 -4.87 11.56 -6.83
N LYS A 39 -5.75 10.75 -6.21
CA LYS A 39 -6.88 11.26 -5.39
C LYS A 39 -6.42 12.04 -4.16
N SER A 40 -5.25 11.72 -3.64
CA SER A 40 -4.68 12.35 -2.45
C SER A 40 -3.69 13.48 -2.76
N GLY A 41 -3.47 13.80 -4.05
CA GLY A 41 -2.46 14.78 -4.47
C GLY A 41 -1.03 14.35 -4.12
N ARG A 42 -0.76 13.05 -4.08
CA ARG A 42 0.53 12.44 -3.71
C ARG A 42 1.22 11.86 -4.96
N PRO A 43 2.56 11.77 -4.96
CA PRO A 43 3.30 11.17 -6.07
C PRO A 43 3.17 9.64 -6.08
N ALA A 44 3.45 9.02 -7.23
CA ALA A 44 3.37 7.57 -7.40
C ALA A 44 4.22 6.75 -6.40
N HIS A 45 5.35 7.29 -5.94
CA HIS A 45 6.22 6.63 -4.96
C HIS A 45 5.72 6.73 -3.50
N TRP A 46 4.53 7.29 -3.27
CA TRP A 46 3.99 7.45 -1.92
C TRP A 46 3.77 6.12 -1.21
N GLY A 47 3.28 5.08 -1.91
CA GLY A 47 3.12 3.74 -1.33
C GLY A 47 4.43 3.16 -0.80
N ARG A 48 5.52 3.31 -1.57
CA ARG A 48 6.87 2.95 -1.14
C ARG A 48 7.28 3.68 0.14
N GLY A 49 7.09 4.99 0.16
CA GLY A 49 7.40 5.82 1.34
C GLY A 49 6.56 5.42 2.57
N PHE A 50 5.29 5.08 2.36
CA PHE A 50 4.43 4.60 3.43
C PHE A 50 4.95 3.28 4.02
N LEU A 51 5.31 2.29 3.20
CA LEU A 51 5.84 1.00 3.68
C LEU A 51 7.10 1.19 4.53
N ALA A 52 8.03 2.03 4.09
CA ALA A 52 9.24 2.36 4.83
C ALA A 52 8.93 3.00 6.20
N ALA A 53 7.95 3.90 6.26
CA ALA A 53 7.54 4.53 7.50
C ALA A 53 6.73 3.59 8.41
N ALA A 54 5.93 2.68 7.84
CA ALA A 54 5.02 1.80 8.56
C ALA A 54 5.74 0.90 9.57
N SER A 55 6.97 0.48 9.28
CA SER A 55 7.80 -0.31 10.21
C SER A 55 8.02 0.37 11.58
N ALA A 56 7.84 1.69 11.67
CA ALA A 56 7.98 2.41 12.93
C ALA A 56 6.72 2.40 13.82
N PHE A 57 5.55 2.04 13.28
CA PHE A 57 4.28 2.16 14.01
C PHE A 57 3.27 1.02 13.79
N VAL A 58 3.47 0.17 12.81
CA VAL A 58 2.73 -1.08 12.65
C VAL A 58 3.45 -2.16 13.47
N PRO A 59 2.74 -2.96 14.29
CA PRO A 59 3.34 -4.08 15.00
C PRO A 59 4.12 -5.00 14.06
N SER A 60 5.36 -5.33 14.41
CA SER A 60 6.27 -6.11 13.55
C SER A 60 5.80 -7.54 13.27
N THR A 61 4.84 -8.04 14.04
CA THR A 61 4.18 -9.34 13.84
C THR A 61 3.11 -9.31 12.74
N HIS A 62 2.78 -8.14 12.20
CA HIS A 62 1.66 -7.95 11.30
C HIS A 62 2.13 -7.47 9.92
N PRO A 63 1.78 -8.19 8.84
CA PRO A 63 2.09 -7.75 7.50
C PRO A 63 1.30 -6.51 7.07
N VAL A 64 1.87 -5.75 6.14
CA VAL A 64 1.24 -4.62 5.47
C VAL A 64 1.10 -4.92 3.97
N GLN A 65 -0.15 -4.93 3.49
CA GLN A 65 -0.50 -5.12 2.08
C GLN A 65 -1.13 -3.84 1.53
N LEU A 66 -0.50 -3.20 0.56
CA LEU A 66 -1.06 -1.99 -0.03
C LEU A 66 -2.25 -2.29 -0.95
N ILE A 67 -3.25 -1.43 -0.90
CA ILE A 67 -4.30 -1.33 -1.92
C ILE A 67 -3.99 -0.12 -2.78
N LEU A 68 -3.67 -0.32 -4.06
CA LEU A 68 -3.47 0.76 -5.05
C LEU A 68 -4.79 1.11 -5.76
N ASP A 69 -4.91 2.32 -6.29
CA ASP A 69 -6.00 2.67 -7.20
C ASP A 69 -5.61 2.34 -8.65
N ALA A 70 -6.55 1.80 -9.45
CA ALA A 70 -6.33 1.57 -10.88
C ALA A 70 -6.06 2.87 -11.66
N ILE A 71 -6.50 4.03 -11.15
CA ILE A 71 -6.19 5.34 -11.72
C ILE A 71 -4.68 5.64 -11.66
N ASP A 72 -3.97 5.10 -10.66
CA ASP A 72 -2.54 5.33 -10.45
C ASP A 72 -1.65 4.31 -11.20
N PHE A 73 -2.24 3.52 -12.10
CA PHE A 73 -1.54 2.48 -12.87
C PHE A 73 -0.93 3.05 -14.16
N PRO A 74 0.32 2.69 -14.52
CA PRO A 74 1.19 1.72 -13.86
C PRO A 74 2.13 2.32 -12.79
N GLU A 75 2.20 3.64 -12.67
CA GLU A 75 3.31 4.33 -12.01
C GLU A 75 3.44 3.96 -10.53
N SER A 76 2.31 3.89 -9.80
CA SER A 76 2.35 3.52 -8.38
C SER A 76 2.74 2.07 -8.18
N LEU A 77 2.32 1.18 -9.09
CA LEU A 77 2.71 -0.23 -9.04
C LEU A 77 4.21 -0.40 -9.29
N LEU A 78 4.75 0.24 -10.32
CA LEU A 78 6.18 0.19 -10.63
C LEU A 78 7.03 0.74 -9.49
N ALA A 79 6.57 1.78 -8.80
CA ALA A 79 7.27 2.35 -7.66
C ALA A 79 7.37 1.40 -6.44
N LEU A 80 6.51 0.38 -6.35
CA LEU A 80 6.54 -0.60 -5.26
C LEU A 80 7.64 -1.65 -5.42
N VAL A 81 8.19 -1.85 -6.63
CA VAL A 81 9.22 -2.87 -6.83
C VAL A 81 10.45 -2.62 -5.94
N ASP A 82 10.81 -1.36 -5.75
CA ASP A 82 11.97 -0.98 -4.95
C ASP A 82 11.59 -0.68 -3.49
N ALA A 83 10.43 -1.15 -3.01
CA ALA A 83 9.99 -0.91 -1.64
C ALA A 83 10.75 -1.74 -0.61
N GLN A 84 11.10 -1.09 0.50
CA GLN A 84 11.81 -1.68 1.62
C GLN A 84 11.18 -1.19 2.93
N PRO A 85 10.50 -2.06 3.71
CA PRO A 85 10.20 -3.45 3.37
C PRO A 85 9.27 -3.57 2.14
N PRO A 86 9.28 -4.72 1.43
CA PRO A 86 8.34 -4.97 0.36
C PRO A 86 6.90 -5.06 0.91
N SER A 87 5.90 -4.73 0.08
CA SER A 87 4.52 -4.95 0.48
C SER A 87 4.25 -6.45 0.56
N TRP A 88 3.64 -6.93 1.65
CA TRP A 88 3.36 -8.36 1.83
C TRP A 88 2.50 -8.98 0.72
N GLY A 89 1.66 -8.17 0.09
CA GLY A 89 0.86 -8.52 -1.06
C GLY A 89 0.41 -7.25 -1.77
N LEU A 90 -0.45 -7.40 -2.79
CA LEU A 90 -0.95 -6.29 -3.57
C LEU A 90 -2.43 -6.48 -3.92
N GLN A 91 -3.21 -5.42 -3.77
CA GLN A 91 -4.56 -5.34 -4.31
C GLN A 91 -4.71 -4.06 -5.15
N ILE A 92 -5.51 -4.12 -6.22
CA ILE A 92 -5.86 -2.94 -7.03
C ILE A 92 -7.37 -2.70 -6.93
N PHE A 93 -7.74 -1.55 -6.36
CA PHE A 93 -9.11 -1.06 -6.38
C PHE A 93 -9.48 -0.59 -7.80
N GLY A 94 -10.62 -1.05 -8.32
CA GLY A 94 -11.02 -0.76 -9.70
C GLY A 94 -10.22 -1.52 -10.76
N GLY A 95 -9.52 -2.60 -10.39
CA GLY A 95 -8.58 -3.32 -11.25
C GLY A 95 -9.17 -3.98 -12.51
N ALA A 96 -10.48 -4.02 -12.70
CA ALA A 96 -11.10 -4.58 -13.91
C ALA A 96 -10.55 -3.96 -15.20
N ALA A 97 -10.28 -2.65 -15.20
CA ALA A 97 -9.68 -1.96 -16.35
C ALA A 97 -8.21 -2.35 -16.60
N VAL A 98 -7.48 -2.76 -15.55
CA VAL A 98 -6.10 -3.26 -15.64
C VAL A 98 -6.08 -4.61 -16.33
N PHE A 99 -6.96 -5.52 -15.95
CA PHE A 99 -6.99 -6.87 -16.53
C PHE A 99 -7.75 -6.95 -17.85
N GLY A 100 -8.54 -5.92 -18.20
CA GLY A 100 -9.20 -5.81 -19.51
C GLY A 100 -8.28 -5.41 -20.66
N LYS A 101 -7.04 -4.98 -20.36
CA LYS A 101 -6.04 -4.55 -21.35
C LYS A 101 -4.82 -5.47 -21.28
N PRO A 102 -4.49 -6.23 -22.34
CA PRO A 102 -3.37 -7.18 -22.32
C PRO A 102 -2.03 -6.54 -21.92
N GLU A 103 -1.76 -5.31 -22.37
CA GLU A 103 -0.54 -4.58 -22.05
C GLU A 103 -0.44 -4.21 -20.56
N TRP A 104 -1.57 -3.90 -19.91
CA TRP A 104 -1.59 -3.58 -18.48
C TRP A 104 -1.55 -4.85 -17.64
N ALA A 105 -2.20 -5.92 -18.09
CA ALA A 105 -2.09 -7.24 -17.45
C ALA A 105 -0.63 -7.75 -17.46
N GLU A 106 0.12 -7.52 -18.54
CA GLU A 106 1.54 -7.86 -18.63
C GLU A 106 2.40 -7.05 -17.65
N ILE A 107 2.18 -5.73 -17.57
CA ILE A 107 2.87 -4.88 -16.60
C ILE A 107 2.57 -5.34 -15.18
N PHE A 108 1.30 -5.68 -14.89
CA PHE A 108 0.91 -6.21 -13.58
C PHE A 108 1.66 -7.51 -13.27
N ARG A 109 1.60 -8.49 -14.17
CA ARG A 109 2.25 -9.80 -13.98
C ARG A 109 3.75 -9.65 -13.73
N SER A 110 4.46 -8.98 -14.63
CA SER A 110 5.91 -8.79 -14.52
C SER A 110 6.32 -8.01 -13.28
N THR A 111 5.47 -7.08 -12.81
CA THR A 111 5.74 -6.33 -11.58
C THR A 111 5.52 -7.16 -10.33
N VAL A 112 4.45 -7.96 -10.28
CA VAL A 112 4.18 -8.86 -9.15
C VAL A 112 5.27 -9.93 -9.02
N GLU A 113 5.70 -10.53 -10.14
CA GLU A 113 6.82 -11.49 -10.16
C GLU A 113 8.10 -10.89 -9.55
N ARG A 114 8.37 -9.61 -9.82
CA ARG A 114 9.52 -8.89 -9.23
C ARG A 114 9.35 -8.62 -7.75
N ILE A 115 8.15 -8.31 -7.28
CA ILE A 115 7.86 -8.12 -5.85
C ILE A 115 8.00 -9.44 -5.10
N GLU A 116 7.43 -10.53 -5.62
CA GLU A 116 7.53 -11.87 -5.00
C GLU A 116 8.99 -12.33 -4.86
N ALA A 117 9.83 -12.05 -5.87
CA ALA A 117 11.26 -12.35 -5.82
C ALA A 117 12.04 -11.59 -4.73
N THR A 118 11.45 -10.58 -4.09
CA THR A 118 12.07 -9.85 -2.96
C THR A 118 11.68 -10.38 -1.59
N HIS A 119 10.69 -11.29 -1.51
CA HIS A 119 10.23 -11.89 -0.26
C HIS A 119 11.02 -13.15 0.16
N PHE A 120 11.88 -13.68 -0.71
CA PHE A 120 12.68 -14.90 -0.51
C PHE A 120 14.15 -14.67 -0.88
#